data_AF-A0A9W8ASW0-F1
#
_entry.id   AF-A0A9W8ASW0-F1
#
_cell.length_a   1.000
_cell.length_b   1.000
_cell.length_c   1.000
_cell.angle_alpha   90.00
_cell.angle_beta   90.00
_cell.angle_gamma   90.00
#
_symmetry.space_group_name_H-M   'P 1'
#
loop_
_entity.id
_entity.type
_entity.pdbx_description
1 polymer ?
#
loop_
_entity_poly.entity_id
_entity_poly.type
_entity_poly.pdbx_seq_one_letter_code
_entity_poly.pdbx_strand_id
1 'polypeptide(L)' 'MFHPNVYANGELCLDILQNRWSPTYDVSSILTSIQSLLHDPNPNSPANSEAAQLYRENRKEYLRRVEEVVQETFESA' A
#
# COMPACT_ATOMS: atom_id res chain seq x y z
N MET A 1 -0.12 0.98 9.44
CA MET A 1 0.16 0.56 8.05
C MET A 1 1.23 1.44 7.43
N PHE A 2 2.22 0.88 6.74
CA PHE A 2 3.32 1.61 6.10
C PHE A 2 3.53 1.16 4.64
N HIS A 3 3.01 1.94 3.68
CA HIS A 3 3.08 1.61 2.25
C HIS A 3 3.02 2.88 1.38
N PRO A 4 3.77 2.98 0.26
CA PRO A 4 3.79 4.18 -0.60
C PRO A 4 2.41 4.65 -1.09
N ASN A 5 1.47 3.75 -1.29
CA ASN A 5 0.12 4.04 -1.81
C ASN A 5 -1.01 3.94 -0.76
N VAL A 6 -0.68 3.96 0.54
CA VAL A 6 -1.66 3.98 1.64
C VAL A 6 -1.49 5.27 2.44
N TYR A 7 -2.57 6.01 2.67
CA TYR A 7 -2.60 7.22 3.49
C TYR A 7 -2.52 6.89 5.00
N ALA A 8 -2.16 7.88 5.82
CA ALA A 8 -2.07 7.72 7.28
C ALA A 8 -3.40 7.31 7.95
N ASN A 9 -4.53 7.67 7.34
CA ASN A 9 -5.88 7.29 7.79
C ASN A 9 -6.31 5.88 7.31
N GLY A 10 -5.47 5.18 6.55
CA GLY A 10 -5.77 3.86 5.99
C GLY A 10 -6.46 3.86 4.63
N GLU A 11 -6.78 5.02 4.05
CA GLU A 11 -7.31 5.08 2.68
C GLU A 11 -6.26 4.67 1.64
N LEU A 12 -6.73 4.11 0.53
CA LEU A 12 -5.90 3.62 -0.56
C LEU A 12 -5.91 4.59 -1.74
N CYS A 13 -4.72 4.88 -2.26
CA CYS A 13 -4.59 5.51 -3.57
C CYS A 13 -4.47 4.42 -4.65
N LEU A 14 -5.62 3.93 -5.13
CA LEU A 14 -5.71 2.91 -6.16
C LEU A 14 -6.67 3.38 -7.26
N ASP A 15 -6.18 3.41 -8.51
CA ASP A 15 -6.87 4.00 -9.66
C ASP A 15 -8.19 3.31 -9.99
N ILE A 16 -8.27 1.98 -9.82
CA ILE A 16 -9.49 1.19 -10.02
C ILE A 16 -10.59 1.54 -9.00
N LEU A 17 -10.25 2.15 -7.85
CA LEU A 17 -11.23 2.66 -6.88
C LEU A 17 -11.63 4.13 -7.14
N GLN A 18 -11.00 4.77 -8.13
CA GLN A 18 -11.20 6.18 -8.47
C GLN A 18 -11.66 6.29 -9.93
N ASN A 19 -10.82 6.88 -10.79
CA ASN A 19 -11.17 7.23 -12.17
C ASN A 19 -11.27 6.02 -13.12
N ARG A 20 -10.76 4.85 -12.71
CA ARG A 20 -10.82 3.61 -13.50
C ARG A 20 -11.80 2.58 -12.94
N TRP A 21 -12.73 3.02 -12.08
CA TRP A 21 -13.80 2.15 -11.60
C TRP A 21 -14.66 1.62 -12.75
N SER A 22 -15.00 0.34 -12.67
CA SER A 22 -15.91 -0.36 -13.59
C SER A 22 -16.83 -1.27 -12.78
N PRO A 23 -18.14 -1.34 -13.10
CA PRO A 23 -19.07 -2.26 -12.44
C PRO A 23 -18.75 -3.74 -12.67
N THR A 24 -17.76 -4.06 -13.50
CA THR A 24 -17.25 -5.42 -13.72
C THR A 24 -16.36 -5.91 -12.58
N TYR A 25 -15.86 -5.02 -11.72
CA TYR A 25 -15.06 -5.43 -10.57
C TYR A 25 -15.94 -6.01 -9.48
N ASP A 26 -15.61 -7.22 -9.05
CA ASP A 26 -16.15 -7.86 -7.86
C ASP A 26 -15.23 -7.65 -6.66
N VAL A 27 -15.69 -8.09 -5.47
CA VAL A 27 -14.91 -7.97 -4.24
C VAL A 27 -13.58 -8.71 -4.35
N SER A 28 -13.57 -9.87 -5.02
CA SER A 28 -12.36 -10.68 -5.18
C SER A 28 -11.29 -9.93 -5.99
N SER A 29 -11.64 -9.40 -7.15
CA SER A 29 -10.72 -8.67 -8.02
C SER A 29 -10.18 -7.39 -7.37
N ILE A 30 -10.99 -6.71 -6.56
CA ILE A 30 -10.54 -5.55 -5.76
C ILE A 30 -9.48 -5.99 -4.74
N LEU A 31 -9.75 -7.03 -3.96
CA LEU A 31 -8.80 -7.52 -2.94
C LEU A 31 -7.51 -8.05 -3.57
N THR A 32 -7.59 -8.74 -4.71
CA THR A 32 -6.40 -9.17 -5.47
C THR A 32 -5.59 -7.97 -5.94
N SER A 33 -6.25 -6.90 -6.43
CA SER A 33 -5.54 -5.68 -6.85
C SER A 33 -4.83 -4.99 -5.69
N ILE A 34 -5.43 -4.97 -4.50
CA ILE A 34 -4.79 -4.47 -3.28
C ILE A 34 -3.58 -5.33 -2.91
N GLN A 35 -3.69 -6.66 -2.98
CA GLN A 35 -2.57 -7.56 -2.73
C GLN A 35 -1.42 -7.34 -3.73
N SER A 36 -1.74 -7.17 -5.02
CA SER A 36 -0.74 -6.83 -6.04
C SER A 36 -0.06 -5.49 -5.75
N LEU A 37 -0.81 -4.49 -5.28
CA LEU A 37 -0.26 -3.19 -4.90
C LEU A 37 0.74 -3.29 -3.73
N LEU A 38 0.49 -4.17 -2.75
CA LEU A 38 1.43 -4.42 -1.65
C LEU A 38 2.74 -5.07 -2.13
N HIS A 39 2.68 -5.85 -3.21
CA HIS A 39 3.86 -6.47 -3.82
C HIS A 39 4.66 -5.50 -4.69
N ASP A 40 3.97 -4.70 -5.51
CA ASP A 40 4.56 -3.74 -6.43
C ASP A 40 3.99 -2.32 -6.19
N PRO A 41 4.60 -1.54 -5.27
CA PRO A 41 4.16 -0.19 -4.97
C PRO A 41 4.39 0.75 -6.15
N ASN A 42 3.52 1.75 -6.32
CA ASN A 42 3.71 2.84 -7.27
C ASN A 42 4.32 4.08 -6.58
N PRO A 43 5.63 4.32 -6.67
CA PRO A 43 6.26 5.45 -5.98
C PRO A 43 6.07 6.78 -6.73
N ASN A 44 5.57 6.78 -7.97
CA ASN A 44 5.42 7.98 -8.80
C ASN A 44 4.23 8.85 -8.39
N SER A 45 3.28 8.29 -7.65
CA SER A 45 2.14 9.03 -7.07
C SER A 45 1.90 8.53 -5.64
N PRO A 46 2.78 8.91 -4.69
CA PRO A 46 2.73 8.35 -3.36
C PRO A 46 1.65 9.02 -2.51
N ALA A 47 0.85 8.20 -1.84
CA ALA A 47 -0.01 8.63 -0.73
C ALA A 47 0.78 8.84 0.56
N ASN A 48 1.88 8.09 0.72
CA ASN A 48 2.83 8.21 1.81
C ASN A 48 4.22 8.51 1.25
N SER A 49 4.61 9.79 1.31
CA SER A 49 5.89 10.26 0.78
C SER A 49 7.10 9.68 1.51
N GLU A 50 7.01 9.46 2.83
CA GLU A 50 8.08 8.83 3.62
C GLU A 50 8.33 7.40 3.15
N ALA A 51 7.26 6.59 3.04
CA ALA A 51 7.35 5.22 2.55
C ALA A 51 7.90 5.16 1.13
N ALA A 52 7.49 6.07 0.24
CA ALA A 52 7.98 6.13 -1.13
C ALA A 52 9.46 6.56 -1.24
N GLN A 53 9.89 7.50 -0.40
CA GLN A 53 11.29 7.92 -0.33
C GLN A 53 12.16 6.77 0.16
N LEU A 54 11.81 6.13 1.28
CA LEU A 54 12.55 4.98 1.80
C LEU A 54 12.56 3.82 0.81
N TYR A 55 11.45 3.57 0.11
CA TYR A 55 11.39 2.55 -0.94
C TYR A 55 12.44 2.77 -2.04
N ARG A 56 12.67 4.02 -2.45
CA ARG A 56 13.63 4.39 -3.51
C ARG A 56 15.07 4.49 -3.01
N GLU A 57 15.28 5.13 -1.87
CA GLU A 57 16.60 5.57 -1.42
C GLU A 57 17.21 4.65 -0.35
N ASN A 58 16.37 3.96 0.45
CA ASN A 58 16.83 3.13 1.55
C ASN A 58 15.91 1.91 1.76
N ARG A 59 16.01 0.95 0.85
CA ARG A 59 15.19 -0.28 0.85
C ARG A 59 15.30 -1.06 2.17
N LYS A 60 16.45 -1.03 2.84
CA LYS A 60 16.66 -1.73 4.11
C LYS A 60 15.80 -1.14 5.22
N GLU A 61 15.80 0.19 5.36
CA GLU A 61 14.97 0.86 6.37
C GLU A 61 13.49 0.75 6.05
N TYR A 62 13.11 0.81 4.76
CA TYR A 62 11.73 0.54 4.34
C TYR A 62 11.26 -0.84 4.82
N LEU A 63 12.06 -1.90 4.58
CA LEU A 63 11.70 -3.26 4.99
C LEU A 63 11.59 -3.39 6.51
N ARG A 64 12.51 -2.77 7.26
CA ARG A 64 12.45 -2.73 8.72
C ARG A 64 11.13 -2.15 9.23
N ARG A 65 10.68 -1.03 8.65
CA ARG A 65 9.40 -0.38 8.99
C ARG A 65 8.18 -1.24 8.60
N VAL A 66 8.26 -1.94 7.48
CA VAL A 66 7.21 -2.89 7.06
C VAL A 66 7.12 -4.07 8.03
N GLU A 67 8.26 -4.63 8.45
CA GLU A 67 8.31 -5.71 9.44
C GLU A 67 7.70 -5.32 10.78
N GLU A 68 8.00 -4.10 11.28
CA GLU A 68 7.37 -3.55 12.51
C GLU A 68 5.84 -3.57 12.41
N VAL A 69 5.29 -3.05 11.31
CA VAL A 69 3.84 -2.97 11.09
C VAL A 69 3.21 -4.37 10.96
N VAL A 70 3.90 -5.31 10.32
CA VAL A 70 3.45 -6.70 10.22
C VAL A 70 3.38 -7.32 11.61
N GLN A 71 4.38 -7.09 12.46
CA GLN A 71 4.38 -7.59 13.83
C GLN A 71 3.24 -6.98 14.68
N GLU A 72 3.06 -5.66 14.64
CA GLU A 72 1.97 -4.95 15.35
C GLU A 72 0.59 -5.50 14.97
N THR A 73 0.41 -5.92 13.72
CA THR A 73 -0.86 -6.49 13.22
C THR A 73 -1.18 -7.83 13.89
N PHE A 74 -0.17 -8.65 14.19
CA PHE A 74 -0.36 -9.92 14.92
C PHE A 74 -0.65 -9.70 16.41
N GLU A 75 -0.10 -8.66 17.00
CA GLU A 75 -0.32 -8.33 18.42
C GLU A 75 -1.70 -7.71 18.67
N SER A 76 -2.30 -7.12 17.64
CA SER A 76 -3.61 -6.47 17.70
C SER A 76 -4.79 -7.38 17.32
N ALA A 77 -4.52 -8.65 16.96
CA ALA A 77 -5.50 -9.65 16.52
C ALA A 77 -5.86 -10.63 17.64
#